data_AF-F4B9Z5-F1
#
_entry.id   AF-F4B9Z5-F1
#
_cell.length_a   1.000
_cell.length_b   1.000
_cell.length_c   1.000
_cell.angle_alpha   90.00
_cell.angle_beta   90.00
_cell.angle_gamma   90.00
#
_symmetry.space_group_name_H-M   'P 1'
#
loop_
_entity.id
_entity.type
_entity.pdbx_description
1 polymer ?
#
loop_
_entity_poly.entity_id
_entity_poly.type
_entity_poly.pdbx_seq_one_letter_code
_entity_poly.pdbx_strand_id
1 'polypeptide(L)'
;MNNPVTAAVLALSFFSAIAIFVIALDPYILNPNRKINMIDDTIVTISILTYTLISIFLINGYGTDDMEYIATAINYLIHGINPYLQSYFPHNVEPTYLLNGNIASNYIYPPLSFLLYAPLYLILDLFKIKLYYINILNIIFEDLLAIIIYSQGRKRKDPIATLPIIFIFITSGLLAPSFAGVNSSVWAVFIALSYVYNGKKSGIFLALADSFNQIPWLITPFLLIYKKNDLFNVLKGFLISVLLINVPFMIWNPYAFLHIITLDEKTIPVAFTGFTILNFTTLFSVEPWFFTYAMALSGAFLLYIYYRFFNRLKESLWIFPLIIMWFSWRTLTSYFIMWPQLMFLSIFNINSYNTEIPKISLSINRKEILSVLFVLLISLVSAGEFSHIQYVDQDPIQIINVIIPESEHNSTYINQIYIVVKNIKNETVNITLVRVSIPNCLNMVWNFTKVEIPPNSTGVIFAYTQNPALYINSTSFTVQVYSNCYISSYKVIRNFTEYNNTLIYESSISASGT
;
A
#
# COMPACT_ATOMS: atom_id res chain seq x y z
N MET A 1 1.58 -9.92 -25.42
CA MET A 1 2.27 -11.07 -24.79
C MET A 1 2.92 -11.89 -25.88
N ASN A 2 4.23 -12.13 -25.81
CA ASN A 2 4.98 -12.75 -26.92
C ASN A 2 5.18 -14.26 -26.75
N ASN A 3 4.71 -14.86 -25.65
CA ASN A 3 4.84 -16.29 -25.35
C ASN A 3 3.44 -16.97 -25.35
N PRO A 4 3.17 -17.92 -26.26
CA PRO A 4 1.87 -18.58 -26.36
C PRO A 4 1.54 -19.44 -25.14
N VAL A 5 2.54 -20.00 -24.44
CA VAL A 5 2.32 -20.78 -23.21
C VAL A 5 1.87 -19.85 -22.08
N THR A 6 2.52 -18.71 -21.91
CA THR A 6 2.12 -17.70 -20.91
C THR A 6 0.72 -17.17 -21.18
N ALA A 7 0.39 -16.90 -22.45
CA ALA A 7 -0.94 -16.50 -22.85
C ALA A 7 -1.99 -17.58 -22.57
N ALA A 8 -1.68 -18.86 -22.84
CA ALA A 8 -2.56 -19.99 -22.54
C ALA A 8 -2.78 -20.17 -21.04
N VAL A 9 -1.73 -20.07 -20.22
CA VAL A 9 -1.87 -20.14 -18.76
C VAL A 9 -2.71 -18.98 -18.24
N LEU A 10 -2.48 -17.76 -18.70
CA LEU A 10 -3.29 -16.60 -18.29
C LEU A 10 -4.76 -16.74 -18.72
N ALA A 11 -5.02 -17.25 -19.93
CA ALA A 11 -6.38 -17.53 -20.39
C ALA A 11 -7.05 -18.60 -19.52
N LEU A 12 -6.38 -19.73 -19.27
CA LEU A 12 -6.88 -20.78 -18.37
C LEU A 12 -7.14 -20.22 -16.97
N SER A 13 -6.24 -19.39 -16.46
CA SER A 13 -6.37 -18.74 -15.16
C SER A 13 -7.62 -17.91 -15.05
N PHE A 14 -7.85 -17.07 -16.06
CA PHE A 14 -9.03 -16.23 -16.16
C PHE A 14 -10.31 -17.06 -16.22
N PHE A 15 -10.36 -18.08 -17.07
CA PHE A 15 -11.55 -18.94 -17.18
C PHE A 15 -11.79 -19.79 -15.93
N SER A 16 -10.74 -20.27 -15.26
CA SER A 16 -10.87 -20.98 -13.99
C SER A 16 -11.40 -20.07 -12.89
N ALA A 17 -10.90 -18.83 -12.79
CA ALA A 17 -11.42 -17.84 -11.84
C ALA A 17 -12.91 -17.52 -12.11
N ILE A 18 -13.30 -17.32 -13.37
CA ILE A 18 -14.70 -17.12 -13.75
C ILE A 18 -15.55 -18.34 -13.40
N ALA A 19 -15.10 -19.55 -13.72
CA ALA A 19 -15.85 -20.77 -13.44
C ALA A 19 -16.08 -20.93 -11.93
N ILE A 20 -15.04 -20.73 -11.12
CA ILE A 20 -15.13 -20.74 -9.66
C ILE A 20 -16.11 -19.67 -9.17
N PHE A 21 -16.04 -18.45 -9.71
CA PHE A 21 -16.93 -17.36 -9.35
C PHE A 21 -18.39 -17.68 -9.66
N VAL A 22 -18.68 -18.19 -10.86
CA VAL A 22 -20.02 -18.62 -11.27
C VAL A 22 -20.54 -19.72 -10.36
N ILE A 23 -19.70 -20.73 -10.04
CA ILE A 23 -20.09 -21.84 -9.17
C ILE A 23 -20.41 -21.36 -7.75
N ALA A 24 -19.63 -20.44 -7.19
CA ALA A 24 -19.89 -19.95 -5.84
C ALA A 24 -21.04 -18.95 -5.76
N LEU A 25 -21.41 -18.33 -6.88
CA LEU A 25 -22.64 -17.54 -7.00
C LEU A 25 -23.88 -18.38 -7.26
N ASP A 26 -23.74 -19.71 -7.39
CA ASP A 26 -24.88 -20.60 -7.53
C ASP A 26 -25.87 -20.38 -6.37
N PRO A 27 -27.16 -20.16 -6.66
CA PRO A 27 -28.16 -19.88 -5.64
C PRO A 27 -28.31 -20.98 -4.58
N TYR A 28 -28.03 -22.24 -4.92
CA TYR A 28 -28.02 -23.33 -3.96
C TYR A 28 -26.78 -23.24 -3.04
N ILE A 29 -25.61 -22.88 -3.56
CA ILE A 29 -24.40 -22.67 -2.76
C ILE A 29 -24.60 -21.53 -1.75
N LEU A 30 -25.16 -20.40 -2.20
CA LEU A 30 -25.42 -19.21 -1.38
C LEU A 30 -26.67 -19.30 -0.50
N ASN A 31 -27.46 -20.36 -0.60
CA ASN A 31 -28.70 -20.49 0.15
C ASN A 31 -28.42 -20.43 1.65
N PRO A 32 -28.89 -19.41 2.39
CA PRO A 32 -28.59 -19.24 3.82
C PRO A 32 -29.18 -20.36 4.70
N ASN A 33 -30.15 -21.12 4.17
CA ASN A 33 -30.73 -22.27 4.85
C ASN A 33 -29.93 -23.57 4.62
N ARG A 34 -28.99 -23.58 3.67
CA ARG A 34 -28.08 -24.70 3.42
C ARG A 34 -26.97 -24.69 4.46
N LYS A 35 -26.47 -25.87 4.80
CA LYS A 35 -25.24 -26.02 5.57
C LYS A 35 -24.09 -26.32 4.63
N ILE A 36 -22.92 -25.77 4.95
CA ILE A 36 -21.68 -26.10 4.25
C ILE A 36 -21.48 -27.63 4.20
N ASN A 37 -21.04 -28.14 3.06
CA ASN A 37 -20.85 -29.57 2.83
C ASN A 37 -19.60 -29.84 1.97
N MET A 38 -19.45 -31.08 1.50
CA MET A 38 -18.28 -31.51 0.73
C MET A 38 -18.09 -30.73 -0.58
N ILE A 39 -19.17 -30.25 -1.20
CA ILE A 39 -19.10 -29.45 -2.43
C ILE A 39 -18.35 -28.14 -2.16
N ASP A 40 -18.62 -27.48 -1.04
CA ASP A 40 -17.94 -26.25 -0.64
C ASP A 40 -16.44 -26.48 -0.43
N ASP A 41 -16.09 -27.59 0.24
CA ASP A 41 -14.69 -27.98 0.43
C ASP A 41 -13.98 -28.23 -0.89
N THR A 42 -14.65 -28.88 -1.83
CA THR A 42 -14.13 -29.11 -3.18
C THR A 42 -13.93 -27.80 -3.92
N ILE A 43 -14.90 -26.87 -3.89
CA ILE A 43 -14.78 -25.55 -4.52
C ILE A 43 -13.58 -24.80 -3.95
N VAL A 44 -13.44 -24.74 -2.63
CA VAL A 44 -12.34 -24.02 -1.99
C VAL A 44 -10.99 -24.69 -2.28
N THR A 45 -10.93 -26.02 -2.24
CA THR A 45 -9.70 -26.77 -2.56
C THR A 45 -9.27 -26.53 -4.00
N ILE A 46 -10.20 -26.61 -4.97
CA ILE A 46 -9.92 -26.32 -6.37
C ILE A 46 -9.47 -24.87 -6.52
N SER A 47 -10.13 -23.93 -5.86
CA SER A 47 -9.79 -22.51 -5.93
C SER A 47 -8.37 -22.23 -5.45
N ILE A 48 -7.99 -22.79 -4.30
CA ILE A 48 -6.63 -22.68 -3.76
C ILE A 48 -5.64 -23.29 -4.75
N LEU A 49 -5.83 -24.55 -5.15
CA LEU A 49 -4.90 -25.24 -6.06
C LEU A 49 -4.74 -24.49 -7.39
N THR A 50 -5.83 -24.00 -7.96
CA THR A 50 -5.83 -23.16 -9.15
C THR A 50 -5.01 -21.89 -8.92
N TYR A 51 -5.31 -21.11 -7.88
CA TYR A 51 -4.56 -19.89 -7.55
C TYR A 51 -3.07 -20.16 -7.33
N THR A 52 -2.73 -21.16 -6.52
CA THR A 52 -1.33 -21.53 -6.21
C THR A 52 -0.56 -21.88 -7.48
N LEU A 53 -1.10 -22.79 -8.32
CA LEU A 53 -0.41 -23.26 -9.52
C LEU A 53 -0.19 -22.14 -10.53
N ILE A 54 -1.23 -21.32 -10.75
CA ILE A 54 -1.15 -20.16 -11.64
C ILE A 54 -0.14 -19.15 -11.11
N SER A 55 -0.25 -18.79 -9.83
CA SER A 55 0.61 -17.78 -9.22
C SER A 55 2.08 -18.20 -9.28
N ILE A 56 2.41 -19.47 -9.00
CA ILE A 56 3.78 -19.99 -9.13
C ILE A 56 4.27 -19.87 -10.57
N PHE A 57 3.43 -20.20 -11.56
CA PHE A 57 3.80 -20.09 -12.98
C PHE A 57 4.03 -18.64 -13.42
N LEU A 58 3.31 -17.69 -12.83
CA LEU A 58 3.42 -16.26 -13.16
C LEU A 58 4.62 -15.56 -12.51
N ILE A 59 5.35 -16.22 -11.60
CA ILE A 59 6.60 -15.66 -11.04
C ILE A 59 7.65 -15.54 -12.15
N ASN A 60 8.00 -14.31 -12.50
CA ASN A 60 9.02 -14.00 -13.51
C ASN A 60 10.12 -13.05 -13.02
N GLY A 61 10.08 -12.63 -11.75
CA GLY A 61 11.02 -11.73 -11.11
C GLY A 61 10.63 -11.45 -9.65
N TYR A 62 11.37 -10.57 -8.97
CA TYR A 62 11.01 -10.16 -7.60
C TYR A 62 9.69 -9.38 -7.57
N GLY A 63 9.40 -8.63 -8.64
CA GLY A 63 8.18 -7.85 -8.82
C GLY A 63 8.18 -6.51 -8.10
N THR A 64 8.70 -6.46 -6.87
CA THR A 64 8.91 -5.22 -6.09
C THR A 64 10.36 -5.07 -5.64
N ASP A 65 10.78 -3.82 -5.44
CA ASP A 65 12.04 -3.47 -4.78
C ASP A 65 12.11 -4.04 -3.36
N ASP A 66 10.99 -4.04 -2.62
CA ASP A 66 10.88 -4.68 -1.30
C ASP A 66 11.36 -6.14 -1.28
N MET A 67 10.96 -6.95 -2.26
CA MET A 67 11.35 -8.37 -2.31
C MET A 67 12.81 -8.58 -2.72
N GLU A 68 13.33 -7.73 -3.62
CA GLU A 68 14.76 -7.74 -3.95
C GLU A 68 15.60 -7.31 -2.73
N TYR A 69 15.10 -6.35 -1.95
CA TYR A 69 15.74 -5.90 -0.71
C TYR A 69 15.69 -6.98 0.37
N ILE A 70 14.59 -7.74 0.49
CA ILE A 70 14.50 -8.91 1.38
C ILE A 70 15.57 -9.95 1.00
N ALA A 71 15.66 -10.34 -0.27
CA ALA A 71 16.67 -11.30 -0.73
C ALA A 71 18.10 -10.83 -0.42
N THR A 72 18.36 -9.55 -0.67
CA THR A 72 19.66 -8.92 -0.42
C THR A 72 19.97 -8.81 1.07
N ALA A 73 18.99 -8.50 1.91
CA ALA A 73 19.13 -8.45 3.37
C ALA A 73 19.45 -9.83 3.96
N ILE A 74 18.84 -10.90 3.45
CA ILE A 74 19.17 -12.27 3.81
C ILE A 74 20.63 -12.57 3.45
N ASN A 75 21.06 -12.19 2.25
CA ASN A 75 22.43 -12.38 1.82
C ASN A 75 23.42 -11.66 2.77
N TYR A 76 23.16 -10.41 3.13
CA TYR A 76 24.00 -9.69 4.12
C TYR A 76 24.02 -10.40 5.47
N LEU A 77 22.86 -10.82 5.98
CA LEU A 77 22.74 -11.50 7.26
C LEU A 77 23.60 -12.78 7.31
N ILE A 78 23.53 -13.62 6.27
CA ILE A 78 24.29 -14.89 6.19
C ILE A 78 25.80 -14.64 6.17
N HIS A 79 26.25 -13.51 5.61
CA HIS A 79 27.65 -13.11 5.59
C HIS A 79 28.09 -12.34 6.85
N GLY A 80 27.25 -12.26 7.89
CA GLY A 80 27.55 -11.54 9.12
C GLY A 80 27.58 -10.02 8.97
N ILE A 81 26.94 -9.50 7.91
CA ILE A 81 26.83 -8.06 7.63
C ILE A 81 25.47 -7.58 8.13
N ASN A 82 25.44 -6.48 8.88
CA ASN A 82 24.19 -5.91 9.39
C ASN A 82 23.36 -5.34 8.21
N PRO A 83 22.15 -5.88 7.94
CA PRO A 83 21.32 -5.43 6.81
C PRO A 83 20.93 -3.94 6.90
N TYR A 84 20.75 -3.40 8.11
CA TYR A 84 20.31 -2.02 8.33
C TYR A 84 21.39 -0.96 8.08
N LEU A 85 22.65 -1.37 7.88
CA LEU A 85 23.76 -0.46 7.55
C LEU A 85 24.09 -0.44 6.06
N GLN A 86 23.41 -1.26 5.25
CA GLN A 86 23.73 -1.41 3.84
C GLN A 86 22.87 -0.50 2.97
N SER A 87 23.41 -0.20 1.79
CA SER A 87 22.66 0.48 0.72
C SER A 87 22.17 -0.55 -0.29
N TYR A 88 20.89 -0.43 -0.64
CA TYR A 88 20.19 -1.31 -1.55
C TYR A 88 19.90 -0.59 -2.86
N PHE A 89 20.10 -1.27 -3.98
CA PHE A 89 19.83 -0.75 -5.30
C PHE A 89 19.11 -1.83 -6.09
N PRO A 90 17.84 -1.61 -6.49
CA PRO A 90 17.09 -2.60 -7.23
C PRO A 90 17.63 -2.66 -8.66
N HIS A 91 17.84 -3.87 -9.18
CA HIS A 91 18.36 -4.05 -10.53
C HIS A 91 17.28 -4.49 -11.51
N ASN A 92 16.30 -5.27 -11.06
CA ASN A 92 15.35 -5.96 -11.93
C ASN A 92 13.89 -5.54 -11.69
N VAL A 93 13.68 -4.49 -10.90
CA VAL A 93 12.36 -3.99 -10.50
C VAL A 93 12.36 -2.46 -10.50
N GLU A 94 11.18 -1.87 -10.58
CA GLU A 94 11.03 -0.42 -10.54
C GLU A 94 11.38 0.10 -9.13
N PRO A 95 12.33 1.05 -9.00
CA PRO A 95 12.71 1.58 -7.70
C PRO A 95 11.64 2.49 -7.10
N THR A 96 11.54 2.47 -5.77
CA THR A 96 10.93 3.57 -5.03
C THR A 96 11.86 4.78 -5.02
N TYR A 97 11.34 5.95 -5.42
CA TYR A 97 12.05 7.22 -5.35
C TYR A 97 11.75 7.98 -4.05
N LEU A 98 12.70 8.81 -3.66
CA LEU A 98 12.58 9.81 -2.60
C LEU A 98 12.20 11.17 -3.18
N LEU A 99 11.66 12.06 -2.36
CA LEU A 99 11.31 13.44 -2.72
C LEU A 99 12.52 14.26 -3.21
N ASN A 100 13.73 13.87 -2.81
CA ASN A 100 14.97 14.48 -3.28
C ASN A 100 15.46 13.91 -4.63
N GLY A 101 14.72 12.98 -5.26
CA GLY A 101 15.06 12.38 -6.55
C GLY A 101 15.93 11.13 -6.48
N ASN A 102 16.52 10.83 -5.32
CA ASN A 102 17.33 9.62 -5.15
C ASN A 102 16.43 8.38 -5.05
N ILE A 103 17.00 7.21 -5.36
CA ILE A 103 16.34 5.93 -5.09
C ILE A 103 16.42 5.65 -3.59
N ALA A 104 15.32 5.17 -3.01
CA ALA A 104 15.27 4.74 -1.63
C ALA A 104 16.16 3.50 -1.44
N SER A 105 17.31 3.67 -0.79
CA SER A 105 18.35 2.64 -0.69
C SER A 105 18.49 2.03 0.71
N ASN A 106 17.60 2.33 1.64
CA ASN A 106 17.68 1.82 3.01
C ASN A 106 16.67 0.68 3.21
N TYR A 107 17.02 -0.29 4.06
CA TYR A 107 16.06 -1.29 4.50
C TYR A 107 15.13 -0.71 5.57
N ILE A 108 13.82 -0.76 5.36
CA ILE A 108 12.82 -0.09 6.22
C ILE A 108 11.93 -1.04 7.02
N TYR A 109 12.10 -2.35 6.90
CA TYR A 109 11.22 -3.33 7.54
C TYR A 109 11.82 -3.94 8.82
N PRO A 110 11.00 -4.35 9.80
CA PRO A 110 11.51 -5.02 11.00
C PRO A 110 11.99 -6.45 10.69
N PRO A 111 12.83 -7.08 11.53
CA PRO A 111 13.69 -8.18 11.12
C PRO A 111 12.99 -9.46 10.64
N LEU A 112 11.73 -9.70 11.05
CA LEU A 112 11.02 -10.88 10.59
C LEU A 112 10.80 -10.85 9.07
N SER A 113 10.75 -9.66 8.46
CA SER A 113 10.56 -9.48 7.02
C SER A 113 11.62 -10.16 6.16
N PHE A 114 12.85 -10.35 6.66
CA PHE A 114 13.88 -11.13 5.97
C PHE A 114 14.16 -12.47 6.66
N LEU A 115 14.03 -12.57 7.99
CA LEU A 115 14.23 -13.84 8.69
C LEU A 115 13.24 -14.92 8.27
N LEU A 116 11.98 -14.55 8.00
CA LEU A 116 10.95 -15.49 7.60
C LEU A 116 11.25 -16.15 6.24
N TYR A 117 11.87 -15.40 5.32
CA TYR A 117 12.22 -15.88 3.98
C TYR A 117 13.57 -16.59 3.93
N ALA A 118 14.44 -16.41 4.93
CA ALA A 118 15.78 -16.96 4.95
C ALA A 118 15.84 -18.49 4.73
N PRO A 119 14.96 -19.32 5.32
CA PRO A 119 14.98 -20.77 5.06
C PRO A 119 14.74 -21.12 3.59
N LEU A 120 13.74 -20.50 2.95
CA LEU A 120 13.45 -20.74 1.53
C LEU A 120 14.57 -20.18 0.64
N TYR A 121 15.09 -18.99 0.96
CA TYR A 121 16.23 -18.42 0.26
C TYR A 121 17.43 -19.37 0.25
N LEU A 122 17.79 -19.94 1.41
CA LEU A 122 18.92 -20.87 1.54
C LEU A 122 18.72 -22.16 0.71
N ILE A 123 17.50 -22.68 0.68
CA ILE A 123 17.15 -23.84 -0.16
C ILE A 123 17.32 -23.47 -1.64
N LEU A 124 16.78 -22.33 -2.08
CA LEU A 124 16.89 -21.90 -3.47
C LEU A 124 18.35 -21.68 -3.88
N ASP A 125 19.17 -21.04 -3.04
CA ASP A 125 20.59 -20.82 -3.31
C ASP A 125 21.38 -22.15 -3.34
N LEU A 126 21.09 -23.09 -2.43
CA LEU A 126 21.72 -24.41 -2.41
C LEU A 126 21.49 -25.17 -3.71
N PHE A 127 20.24 -25.15 -4.23
CA PHE A 127 19.87 -25.80 -5.48
C PHE A 127 20.10 -24.95 -6.72
N LYS A 128 20.68 -23.74 -6.57
CA LYS A 128 20.92 -22.78 -7.65
C LYS A 128 19.65 -22.46 -8.46
N ILE A 129 18.50 -22.47 -7.78
CA ILE A 129 17.23 -21.99 -8.29
C ILE A 129 17.21 -20.47 -8.19
N LYS A 130 16.58 -19.79 -9.14
CA LYS A 130 16.51 -18.33 -9.16
C LYS A 130 15.87 -17.80 -7.87
N LEU A 131 16.55 -16.86 -7.21
CA LEU A 131 16.17 -16.41 -5.86
C LEU A 131 14.82 -15.67 -5.81
N TYR A 132 14.32 -15.12 -6.92
CA TYR A 132 12.99 -14.51 -6.96
C TYR A 132 11.86 -15.50 -6.64
N TYR A 133 12.10 -16.82 -6.69
CA TYR A 133 11.13 -17.83 -6.25
C TYR A 133 10.85 -17.80 -4.73
N ILE A 134 11.54 -16.95 -3.95
CA ILE A 134 11.10 -16.64 -2.58
C ILE A 134 9.66 -16.09 -2.51
N ASN A 135 9.14 -15.52 -3.61
CA ASN A 135 7.75 -15.08 -3.73
C ASN A 135 6.73 -16.21 -3.56
N ILE A 136 7.13 -17.49 -3.67
CA ILE A 136 6.29 -18.65 -3.32
C ILE A 136 5.76 -18.52 -1.89
N LEU A 137 6.54 -17.93 -0.98
CA LEU A 137 6.09 -17.74 0.39
C LEU A 137 4.89 -16.80 0.47
N ASN A 138 4.85 -15.72 -0.32
CA ASN A 138 3.70 -14.80 -0.38
C ASN A 138 2.42 -15.52 -0.81
N ILE A 139 2.55 -16.43 -1.78
CA ILE A 139 1.45 -17.27 -2.29
C ILE A 139 0.96 -18.21 -1.20
N ILE A 140 1.87 -18.90 -0.51
CA ILE A 140 1.51 -19.80 0.60
C ILE A 140 0.79 -19.03 1.71
N PHE A 141 1.24 -17.83 2.07
CA PHE A 141 0.57 -17.02 3.08
C PHE A 141 -0.81 -16.53 2.63
N GLU A 142 -0.98 -16.24 1.34
CA GLU A 142 -2.31 -15.95 0.78
C GLU A 142 -3.26 -17.14 0.92
N ASP A 143 -2.79 -18.34 0.55
CA ASP A 143 -3.55 -19.59 0.69
C ASP A 143 -3.90 -19.87 2.16
N LEU A 144 -2.95 -19.63 3.07
CA LEU A 144 -3.18 -19.77 4.52
C LEU A 144 -4.25 -18.79 5.01
N LEU A 145 -4.25 -17.54 4.54
CA LEU A 145 -5.28 -16.56 4.90
C LEU A 145 -6.67 -17.03 4.46
N ALA A 146 -6.79 -17.49 3.21
CA ALA A 146 -8.00 -18.07 2.67
C ALA A 146 -8.47 -19.27 3.50
N ILE A 147 -7.58 -20.21 3.82
CA ILE A 147 -7.87 -21.39 4.65
C ILE A 147 -8.35 -20.98 6.05
N ILE A 148 -7.71 -20.00 6.69
CA ILE A 148 -8.10 -19.53 8.03
C ILE A 148 -9.53 -18.98 7.98
N ILE A 149 -9.83 -18.09 7.03
CA ILE A 149 -11.16 -17.48 6.87
C ILE A 149 -12.22 -18.55 6.59
N TYR A 150 -11.97 -19.42 5.62
CA TYR A 150 -12.87 -20.54 5.29
C TYR A 150 -13.11 -21.43 6.51
N SER A 151 -12.07 -21.75 7.27
CA SER A 151 -12.20 -22.63 8.45
C SER A 151 -13.13 -22.04 9.51
N GLN A 152 -13.18 -20.71 9.67
CA GLN A 152 -14.10 -20.06 10.62
C GLN A 152 -15.54 -20.14 10.14
N GLY A 153 -15.80 -19.84 8.86
CA GLY A 153 -17.14 -20.01 8.27
C GLY A 153 -17.60 -21.47 8.29
N ARG A 154 -16.70 -22.41 7.99
CA ARG A 154 -16.97 -23.85 8.04
C ARG A 154 -17.31 -24.35 9.43
N LYS A 155 -16.62 -23.89 10.48
CA LYS A 155 -16.97 -24.19 11.89
C LYS A 155 -18.39 -23.75 12.23
N ARG A 156 -18.84 -22.64 11.64
CA ARG A 156 -20.21 -22.12 11.78
C ARG A 156 -21.23 -22.82 10.87
N LYS A 157 -20.76 -23.68 9.97
CA LYS A 157 -21.55 -24.31 8.89
C LYS A 157 -22.22 -23.27 7.99
N ASP A 158 -21.63 -22.08 7.89
CA ASP A 158 -22.16 -20.96 7.12
C ASP A 158 -21.86 -21.16 5.63
N PRO A 159 -22.88 -21.25 4.76
CA PRO A 159 -22.68 -21.41 3.32
C PRO A 159 -21.98 -20.21 2.66
N ILE A 160 -22.00 -19.02 3.28
CA ILE A 160 -21.32 -17.82 2.76
C ILE A 160 -19.79 -17.97 2.84
N ALA A 161 -19.25 -18.95 3.57
CA ALA A 161 -17.82 -19.17 3.76
C ALA A 161 -17.00 -19.32 2.47
N THR A 162 -17.62 -19.71 1.36
CA THR A 162 -16.96 -19.87 0.05
C THR A 162 -16.72 -18.55 -0.67
N LEU A 163 -17.60 -17.55 -0.49
CA LEU A 163 -17.52 -16.25 -1.17
C LEU A 163 -16.24 -15.44 -0.82
N PRO A 164 -15.80 -15.35 0.45
CA PRO A 164 -14.54 -14.70 0.82
C PRO A 164 -13.34 -15.20 0.03
N ILE A 165 -13.27 -16.50 -0.26
CA ILE A 165 -12.13 -17.13 -0.93
C ILE A 165 -11.96 -16.59 -2.34
N ILE A 166 -13.08 -16.35 -3.02
CA ILE A 166 -13.05 -15.80 -4.38
C ILE A 166 -12.72 -14.33 -4.35
N PHE A 167 -13.28 -13.58 -3.41
CA PHE A 167 -12.91 -12.19 -3.21
C PHE A 167 -11.40 -12.07 -2.98
N ILE A 168 -10.82 -12.90 -2.11
CA ILE A 168 -9.38 -12.96 -1.82
C ILE A 168 -8.59 -13.22 -3.11
N PHE A 169 -8.90 -14.27 -3.87
CA PHE A 169 -8.11 -14.58 -5.07
C PHE A 169 -8.29 -13.59 -6.23
N ILE A 170 -9.45 -12.96 -6.39
CA ILE A 170 -9.62 -11.87 -7.36
C ILE A 170 -8.77 -10.67 -6.94
N THR A 171 -8.85 -10.27 -5.67
CA THR A 171 -8.12 -9.11 -5.17
C THR A 171 -6.61 -9.33 -5.18
N SER A 172 -6.15 -10.50 -4.76
CA SER A 172 -4.73 -10.89 -4.72
C SER A 172 -4.21 -11.45 -6.05
N GLY A 173 -5.06 -11.58 -7.06
CA GLY A 173 -4.65 -11.88 -8.44
C GLY A 173 -4.53 -10.64 -9.31
N LEU A 174 -5.32 -9.59 -9.04
CA LEU A 174 -5.43 -8.40 -9.89
C LEU A 174 -4.86 -7.13 -9.25
N LEU A 175 -5.08 -6.92 -7.96
CA LEU A 175 -4.84 -5.63 -7.31
C LEU A 175 -3.60 -5.64 -6.41
N ALA A 176 -3.28 -6.80 -5.81
CA ALA A 176 -2.13 -6.99 -4.92
C ALA A 176 -1.46 -8.36 -5.16
N PRO A 177 -0.90 -8.61 -6.36
CA PRO A 177 -0.41 -9.92 -6.76
C PRO A 177 0.76 -10.44 -5.92
N SER A 178 0.51 -11.50 -5.13
CA SER A 178 1.53 -12.18 -4.30
C SER A 178 2.71 -12.72 -5.13
N PHE A 179 2.44 -13.21 -6.34
CA PHE A 179 3.45 -13.70 -7.28
C PHE A 179 4.33 -12.58 -7.86
N ALA A 180 3.86 -11.32 -7.82
CA ALA A 180 4.60 -10.14 -8.24
C ALA A 180 5.22 -9.39 -7.05
N GLY A 181 5.49 -10.09 -5.94
CA GLY A 181 6.26 -9.58 -4.82
C GLY A 181 5.48 -8.82 -3.76
N VAL A 182 4.15 -8.74 -3.85
CA VAL A 182 3.34 -8.16 -2.78
C VAL A 182 3.27 -9.15 -1.60
N ASN A 183 3.78 -8.76 -0.44
CA ASN A 183 3.90 -9.64 0.74
C ASN A 183 2.90 -9.32 1.87
N SER A 184 1.86 -8.53 1.59
CA SER A 184 0.92 -8.07 2.62
C SER A 184 0.09 -9.19 3.26
N SER A 185 -0.07 -10.30 2.54
CA SER A 185 -0.71 -11.52 3.03
C SER A 185 -0.03 -12.11 4.26
N VAL A 186 1.29 -11.93 4.38
CA VAL A 186 2.10 -12.52 5.45
C VAL A 186 1.70 -11.95 6.82
N TRP A 187 1.69 -10.63 6.95
CA TRP A 187 1.26 -10.00 8.20
C TRP A 187 -0.24 -10.18 8.43
N ALA A 188 -1.05 -10.23 7.36
CA ALA A 188 -2.49 -10.44 7.46
C ALA A 188 -2.82 -11.81 8.07
N VAL A 189 -2.10 -12.88 7.68
CA VAL A 189 -2.21 -14.20 8.31
C VAL A 189 -1.90 -14.14 9.81
N PHE A 190 -0.80 -13.48 10.19
CA PHE A 190 -0.44 -13.36 11.60
C PHE A 190 -1.49 -12.57 12.40
N ILE A 191 -2.05 -11.51 11.84
CA ILE A 191 -3.18 -10.79 12.43
C ILE A 191 -4.44 -11.66 12.53
N ALA A 192 -4.78 -12.41 11.48
CA ALA A 192 -5.90 -13.35 11.47
C ALA A 192 -5.76 -14.42 12.57
N LEU A 193 -4.56 -14.99 12.71
CA LEU A 193 -4.26 -15.97 13.75
C LEU A 193 -4.30 -15.34 15.15
N SER A 194 -3.80 -14.12 15.31
CA SER A 194 -3.91 -13.37 16.56
C SER A 194 -5.36 -13.17 16.98
N TYR A 195 -6.22 -12.82 16.02
CA TYR A 195 -7.65 -12.65 16.23
C TYR A 195 -8.34 -13.96 16.61
N VAL A 196 -8.05 -15.06 15.90
CA VAL A 196 -8.68 -16.37 16.11
C VAL A 196 -8.25 -17.04 17.41
N TYR A 197 -6.97 -16.98 17.76
CA TYR A 197 -6.45 -17.59 18.99
C TYR A 197 -6.65 -16.69 20.22
N ASN A 198 -6.42 -17.26 21.40
CA ASN A 198 -6.48 -16.56 22.69
C ASN A 198 -5.15 -16.72 23.45
N GLY A 199 -5.00 -15.97 24.54
CA GLY A 199 -3.83 -15.99 25.42
C GLY A 199 -2.52 -15.76 24.70
N LYS A 200 -1.48 -16.46 25.16
CA LYS A 200 -0.11 -16.29 24.64
C LYS A 200 -0.01 -16.49 23.14
N LYS A 201 -0.77 -17.42 22.55
CA LYS A 201 -0.74 -17.68 21.10
C LYS A 201 -1.20 -16.45 20.32
N SER A 202 -2.27 -15.79 20.77
CA SER A 202 -2.75 -14.54 20.17
C SER A 202 -1.68 -13.45 20.21
N GLY A 203 -1.00 -13.31 21.34
CA GLY A 203 0.11 -12.38 21.52
C GLY A 203 1.32 -12.68 20.62
N ILE A 204 1.72 -13.95 20.52
CA ILE A 204 2.83 -14.39 19.66
C ILE A 204 2.53 -14.01 18.20
N PHE A 205 1.34 -14.32 17.69
CA PHE A 205 0.98 -13.98 16.32
C PHE A 205 0.90 -12.47 16.09
N LEU A 206 0.41 -11.70 17.07
CA LEU A 206 0.42 -10.23 16.98
C LEU A 206 1.85 -9.69 16.87
N ALA A 207 2.76 -10.21 17.69
CA ALA A 207 4.18 -9.83 17.64
C ALA A 207 4.86 -10.22 16.34
N LEU A 208 4.50 -11.36 15.75
CA LEU A 208 5.01 -11.77 14.44
C LEU A 208 4.55 -10.80 13.36
N ALA A 209 3.28 -10.36 13.37
CA ALA A 209 2.80 -9.35 12.44
C ALA A 209 3.57 -8.02 12.58
N ASP A 210 3.68 -7.51 13.80
CA ASP A 210 4.35 -6.24 14.13
C ASP A 210 5.88 -6.29 13.92
N SER A 211 6.48 -7.48 13.94
CA SER A 211 7.90 -7.69 13.63
C SER A 211 8.17 -7.97 12.16
N PHE A 212 7.12 -8.10 11.34
CA PHE A 212 7.22 -8.28 9.89
C PHE A 212 7.04 -6.97 9.13
N ASN A 213 6.09 -6.13 9.56
CA ASN A 213 5.77 -4.87 8.89
C ASN A 213 5.25 -3.85 9.92
N GLN A 214 5.30 -2.56 9.57
CA GLN A 214 4.79 -1.46 10.39
C GLN A 214 3.25 -1.34 10.39
N ILE A 215 2.57 -1.78 9.32
CA ILE A 215 1.12 -1.64 9.15
C ILE A 215 0.29 -2.31 10.27
N PRO A 216 0.63 -3.53 10.73
CA PRO A 216 -0.08 -4.20 11.82
C PRO A 216 -0.15 -3.40 13.13
N TRP A 217 0.79 -2.49 13.40
CA TRP A 217 0.75 -1.63 14.59
C TRP A 217 -0.53 -0.78 14.68
N LEU A 218 -1.17 -0.49 13.54
CA LEU A 218 -2.43 0.24 13.49
C LEU A 218 -3.60 -0.54 14.09
N ILE A 219 -3.63 -1.88 13.95
CA ILE A 219 -4.69 -2.74 14.51
C ILE A 219 -4.34 -3.23 15.92
N THR A 220 -3.05 -3.30 16.28
CA THR A 220 -2.56 -3.79 17.57
C THR A 220 -3.31 -3.24 18.79
N PRO A 221 -3.51 -1.92 18.99
CA PRO A 221 -4.24 -1.43 20.17
C PRO A 221 -5.72 -1.86 20.17
N PHE A 222 -6.35 -1.99 19.01
CA PHE A 222 -7.74 -2.47 18.88
C PHE A 222 -7.84 -3.96 19.21
N LEU A 223 -6.88 -4.79 18.78
CA LEU A 223 -6.82 -6.21 19.13
C LEU A 223 -6.56 -6.43 20.62
N LEU A 224 -5.71 -5.62 21.25
CA LEU A 224 -5.48 -5.69 22.70
C LEU A 224 -6.75 -5.36 23.49
N ILE A 225 -7.51 -4.34 23.09
CA ILE A 225 -8.83 -4.05 23.67
C ILE A 225 -9.80 -5.20 23.40
N TYR A 226 -9.78 -5.79 22.20
CA TYR A 226 -10.59 -6.95 21.84
C TYR A 226 -10.33 -8.15 22.77
N LYS A 227 -9.07 -8.33 23.17
CA LYS A 227 -8.63 -9.41 24.07
C LYS A 227 -8.54 -8.99 25.55
N LYS A 228 -9.21 -7.90 25.96
CA LYS A 228 -9.09 -7.33 27.33
C LYS A 228 -9.29 -8.33 28.48
N ASN A 229 -10.12 -9.36 28.28
CA ASN A 229 -10.40 -10.38 29.29
C ASN A 229 -9.22 -11.33 29.55
N ASP A 230 -8.26 -11.43 28.63
CA ASP A 230 -7.07 -12.27 28.73
C ASP A 230 -5.79 -11.48 28.40
N LEU A 231 -5.84 -10.16 28.63
CA LEU A 231 -4.83 -9.20 28.19
C LEU A 231 -3.43 -9.55 28.69
N PHE A 232 -3.31 -10.02 29.93
CA PHE A 232 -2.01 -10.37 30.51
C PHE A 232 -1.30 -11.48 29.73
N ASN A 233 -2.00 -12.56 29.37
CA ASN A 233 -1.39 -13.65 28.61
C ASN A 233 -1.08 -13.24 27.18
N VAL A 234 -1.93 -12.42 26.56
CA VAL A 234 -1.69 -11.84 25.24
C VAL A 234 -0.44 -10.96 25.27
N LEU A 235 -0.35 -10.01 26.20
CA LEU A 235 0.83 -9.15 26.36
C LEU A 235 2.09 -9.94 26.66
N LYS A 236 2.01 -10.99 27.47
CA LYS A 236 3.16 -11.87 27.74
C LYS A 236 3.66 -12.57 26.46
N GLY A 237 2.75 -13.13 25.65
CA GLY A 237 3.12 -13.73 24.37
C GLY A 237 3.72 -12.69 23.42
N PHE A 238 3.08 -11.52 23.34
CA PHE A 238 3.52 -10.41 22.50
C PHE A 238 4.93 -9.92 22.85
N LEU A 239 5.14 -9.51 24.10
CA LEU A 239 6.40 -8.93 24.56
C LEU A 239 7.56 -9.92 24.42
N ILE A 240 7.37 -11.20 24.79
CA ILE A 240 8.44 -12.20 24.65
C ILE A 240 8.85 -12.37 23.18
N SER A 241 7.88 -12.45 22.27
CA SER A 241 8.14 -12.62 20.84
C SER A 241 8.77 -11.37 20.21
N VAL A 242 8.27 -10.17 20.51
CA VAL A 242 8.87 -8.91 20.04
C VAL A 242 10.32 -8.82 20.51
N LEU A 243 10.58 -9.11 21.80
CA LEU A 243 11.93 -9.07 22.35
C LEU A 243 12.84 -10.07 21.64
N LEU A 244 12.40 -11.31 21.46
CA LEU A 244 13.21 -12.36 20.84
C LEU A 244 13.60 -12.02 19.39
N ILE A 245 12.70 -11.41 18.63
CA ILE A 245 12.91 -11.13 17.20
C ILE A 245 13.69 -9.83 16.99
N ASN A 246 13.33 -8.77 17.71
CA ASN A 246 13.81 -7.42 17.42
C ASN A 246 15.07 -7.05 18.22
N VAL A 247 15.18 -7.50 19.47
CA VAL A 247 16.31 -7.12 20.35
C VAL A 247 17.67 -7.52 19.79
N PRO A 248 17.87 -8.69 19.12
CA PRO A 248 19.16 -9.00 18.53
C PRO A 248 19.66 -7.92 17.55
N PHE A 249 18.76 -7.34 16.74
CA PHE A 249 19.10 -6.31 15.76
C PHE A 249 19.22 -4.93 16.41
N MET A 250 18.39 -4.66 17.41
CA MET A 250 18.51 -3.45 18.24
C MET A 250 19.86 -3.40 18.98
N ILE A 251 20.34 -4.53 19.50
CA ILE A 251 21.67 -4.62 20.13
C ILE A 251 22.78 -4.49 19.08
N TRP A 252 22.60 -5.10 17.90
CA TRP A 252 23.61 -5.06 16.85
C TRP A 252 23.86 -3.63 16.35
N ASN A 253 22.81 -2.83 16.16
CA ASN A 253 22.94 -1.38 15.94
C ASN A 253 21.65 -0.64 16.31
N PRO A 254 21.59 0.03 17.47
CA PRO A 254 20.37 0.70 17.93
C PRO A 254 19.92 1.83 17.01
N TYR A 255 20.87 2.64 16.51
CA TYR A 255 20.57 3.78 15.66
C TYR A 255 19.95 3.34 14.33
N ALA A 256 20.61 2.43 13.62
CA ALA A 256 20.12 1.92 12.34
C ALA A 256 18.78 1.21 12.48
N PHE A 257 18.60 0.44 13.55
CA PHE A 257 17.34 -0.25 13.85
C PHE A 257 16.18 0.72 14.11
N LEU A 258 16.38 1.77 14.92
CA LEU A 258 15.31 2.73 15.24
C LEU A 258 14.99 3.65 14.05
N HIS A 259 15.96 3.94 13.21
CA HIS A 259 15.80 4.83 12.07
C HIS A 259 14.86 4.26 10.98
N ILE A 260 14.53 2.96 11.00
CA ILE A 260 13.58 2.37 10.04
C ILE A 260 12.18 2.99 10.14
N ILE A 261 11.80 3.48 11.31
CA ILE A 261 10.45 4.00 11.61
C ILE A 261 10.21 5.37 10.94
N THR A 262 11.27 6.13 10.64
CA THR A 262 11.20 7.53 10.18
C THR A 262 11.50 7.70 8.68
N LEU A 263 11.67 6.62 7.92
CA LEU A 263 12.18 6.70 6.55
C LEU A 263 11.11 6.91 5.47
N ASP A 264 9.85 6.53 5.74
CA ASP A 264 8.81 6.49 4.71
C ASP A 264 8.30 7.90 4.30
N GLU A 265 8.38 8.89 5.20
CA GLU A 265 7.96 10.29 4.96
C GLU A 265 8.74 10.99 3.85
N LYS A 266 9.95 10.49 3.53
CA LYS A 266 10.83 11.05 2.50
C LYS A 266 10.58 10.43 1.13
N THR A 267 9.76 9.39 1.05
CA THR A 267 9.42 8.76 -0.22
C THR A 267 8.46 9.63 -1.00
N ILE A 268 8.50 9.48 -2.31
CA ILE A 268 7.50 10.13 -3.14
C ILE A 268 6.09 9.60 -2.79
N PRO A 269 5.06 10.46 -2.78
CA PRO A 269 3.70 9.99 -2.58
C PRO A 269 3.30 9.11 -3.76
N VAL A 270 2.68 7.98 -3.43
CA VAL A 270 2.02 7.08 -4.37
C VAL A 270 0.57 7.00 -3.90
N ALA A 271 -0.37 7.31 -4.80
CA ALA A 271 -1.75 7.57 -4.42
C ALA A 271 -2.74 7.00 -5.45
N PHE A 272 -3.21 5.77 -5.21
CA PHE A 272 -4.44 5.26 -5.83
C PHE A 272 -5.66 5.43 -4.91
N THR A 273 -5.43 5.66 -3.62
CA THR A 273 -6.46 5.81 -2.56
C THR A 273 -6.00 6.83 -1.51
N GLY A 274 -6.87 7.22 -0.57
CA GLY A 274 -6.49 8.08 0.56
C GLY A 274 -6.52 9.59 0.27
N PHE A 275 -6.33 10.39 1.32
CA PHE A 275 -6.30 11.84 1.27
C PHE A 275 -5.11 12.38 0.46
N THR A 276 -4.01 11.62 0.38
CA THR A 276 -2.79 11.99 -0.36
C THR A 276 -3.04 12.21 -1.86
N ILE A 277 -4.13 11.63 -2.42
CA ILE A 277 -4.57 11.93 -3.79
C ILE A 277 -4.75 13.43 -4.00
N LEU A 278 -5.29 14.16 -3.03
CA LEU A 278 -5.55 15.60 -3.19
C LEU A 278 -4.26 16.41 -3.32
N ASN A 279 -3.22 16.02 -2.58
CA ASN A 279 -1.90 16.64 -2.68
C ASN A 279 -1.21 16.26 -3.99
N PHE A 280 -1.25 14.96 -4.33
CA PHE A 280 -0.68 14.43 -5.57
C PHE A 280 -1.30 15.02 -6.84
N THR A 281 -2.61 15.26 -6.83
CA THR A 281 -3.36 15.89 -7.93
C THR A 281 -3.32 17.42 -7.89
N THR A 282 -2.65 18.02 -6.90
CA THR A 282 -2.60 19.47 -6.66
C THR A 282 -3.98 20.13 -6.47
N LEU A 283 -5.02 19.34 -6.16
CA LEU A 283 -6.36 19.84 -5.86
C LEU A 283 -6.42 20.50 -4.49
N PHE A 284 -5.70 19.95 -3.52
CA PHE A 284 -5.54 20.52 -2.19
C PHE A 284 -4.20 20.07 -1.63
N SER A 285 -3.21 20.95 -1.75
CA SER A 285 -1.83 20.64 -1.37
C SER A 285 -1.53 21.04 0.07
N VAL A 286 -0.87 20.16 0.81
CA VAL A 286 -0.54 20.34 2.23
C VAL A 286 0.84 19.76 2.50
N GLU A 287 1.50 20.26 3.54
CA GLU A 287 2.79 19.74 3.98
C GLU A 287 2.72 18.28 4.43
N PRO A 288 3.79 17.48 4.22
CA PRO A 288 3.84 16.08 4.64
C PRO A 288 3.54 15.86 6.13
N TRP A 289 3.93 16.79 7.01
CA TRP A 289 3.71 16.66 8.46
C TRP A 289 2.22 16.56 8.83
N PHE A 290 1.32 17.15 8.00
CA PHE A 290 -0.12 17.10 8.24
C PHE A 290 -0.64 15.67 8.21
N PHE A 291 -0.10 14.81 7.34
CA PHE A 291 -0.51 13.42 7.23
C PHE A 291 -0.17 12.65 8.51
N THR A 292 1.05 12.80 9.04
CA THR A 292 1.44 12.22 10.33
C THR A 292 0.55 12.69 11.47
N TYR A 293 0.26 14.00 11.53
CA TYR A 293 -0.64 14.59 12.53
C TYR A 293 -2.06 14.02 12.41
N ALA A 294 -2.64 14.02 11.20
CA ALA A 294 -4.00 13.56 10.96
C ALA A 294 -4.15 12.05 11.21
N MET A 295 -3.14 11.25 10.87
CA MET A 295 -3.10 9.82 11.16
C MET A 295 -3.07 9.56 12.69
N ALA A 296 -2.23 10.27 13.43
CA ALA A 296 -2.14 10.13 14.89
C ALA A 296 -3.44 10.57 15.59
N LEU A 297 -3.99 11.73 15.19
CA LEU A 297 -5.21 12.28 15.78
C LEU A 297 -6.45 11.42 15.47
N SER A 298 -6.60 10.97 14.21
CA SER A 298 -7.68 10.05 13.83
C SER A 298 -7.54 8.69 14.50
N GLY A 299 -6.32 8.15 14.61
CA GLY A 299 -6.03 6.92 15.34
C GLY A 299 -6.43 7.00 16.81
N ALA A 300 -6.04 8.07 17.51
CA ALA A 300 -6.41 8.30 18.90
C ALA A 300 -7.94 8.43 19.08
N PHE A 301 -8.60 9.19 18.19
CA PHE A 301 -10.05 9.32 18.18
C PHE A 301 -10.75 7.97 17.99
N LEU A 302 -10.36 7.21 16.97
CA LEU A 302 -10.97 5.93 16.64
C LEU A 302 -10.73 4.90 17.73
N LEU A 303 -9.55 4.90 18.36
CA LEU A 303 -9.25 4.05 19.50
C LEU A 303 -10.14 4.38 20.70
N TYR A 304 -10.34 5.67 20.99
CA TYR A 304 -11.27 6.12 22.03
C TYR A 304 -12.71 5.68 21.73
N ILE A 305 -13.20 5.87 20.49
CA ILE A 305 -14.53 5.42 20.06
C ILE A 305 -14.67 3.91 20.19
N TYR A 306 -13.67 3.14 19.76
CA TYR A 306 -13.68 1.69 19.87
C TYR A 306 -13.69 1.22 21.32
N TYR A 307 -12.88 1.81 22.19
CA TYR A 307 -12.87 1.52 23.62
C TYR A 307 -14.23 1.81 24.26
N ARG A 308 -14.80 3.00 23.98
CA ARG A 308 -16.06 3.48 24.56
C ARG A 308 -17.26 2.65 24.11
N PHE A 309 -17.31 2.26 22.84
CA PHE A 309 -18.41 1.50 22.25
C PHE A 309 -18.04 0.05 21.96
N PHE A 310 -17.06 -0.48 22.69
CA PHE A 310 -16.49 -1.81 22.44
C PHE A 310 -17.53 -2.91 22.26
N ASN A 311 -18.54 -2.97 23.13
CA ASN A 311 -19.57 -4.01 23.07
C ASN A 311 -20.37 -4.01 21.75
N ARG A 312 -20.45 -2.86 21.07
CA ARG A 312 -21.16 -2.69 19.79
C ARG A 312 -20.21 -2.78 18.59
N LEU A 313 -18.97 -2.29 18.74
CA LEU A 313 -18.01 -2.17 17.63
C LEU A 313 -16.96 -3.28 17.58
N LYS A 314 -16.93 -4.23 18.54
CA LYS A 314 -15.88 -5.25 18.67
C LYS A 314 -15.58 -6.01 17.37
N GLU A 315 -16.59 -6.27 16.52
CA GLU A 315 -16.46 -7.00 15.25
C GLU A 315 -16.15 -6.08 14.05
N SER A 316 -16.06 -4.77 14.28
CA SER A 316 -15.74 -3.77 13.26
C SER A 316 -14.29 -3.31 13.31
N LEU A 317 -13.42 -4.00 14.09
CA LEU A 317 -12.06 -3.55 14.34
C LEU A 317 -11.22 -3.34 13.07
N TRP A 318 -11.53 -4.08 12.00
CA TRP A 318 -10.84 -4.05 10.71
C TRP A 318 -11.00 -2.75 9.94
N ILE A 319 -12.05 -1.97 10.25
CA ILE A 319 -12.32 -0.69 9.58
C ILE A 319 -11.39 0.41 10.10
N PHE A 320 -10.95 0.35 11.35
CA PHE A 320 -10.18 1.44 11.95
C PHE A 320 -8.84 1.68 11.23
N PRO A 321 -8.01 0.67 10.94
CA PRO A 321 -6.78 0.89 10.18
C PRO A 321 -7.02 1.51 8.80
N LEU A 322 -8.12 1.16 8.11
CA LEU A 322 -8.48 1.76 6.82
C LEU A 322 -8.67 3.27 6.93
N ILE A 323 -9.41 3.72 7.95
CA ILE A 323 -9.67 5.14 8.17
C ILE A 323 -8.39 5.86 8.61
N ILE A 324 -7.56 5.22 9.44
CA ILE A 324 -6.28 5.80 9.88
C ILE A 324 -5.33 5.98 8.69
N MET A 325 -5.14 4.94 7.88
CA MET A 325 -4.29 4.98 6.68
C MET A 325 -4.82 5.87 5.57
N TRP A 326 -6.10 6.25 5.60
CA TRP A 326 -6.62 7.28 4.70
C TRP A 326 -5.80 8.57 4.80
N PHE A 327 -5.21 8.85 5.97
CA PHE A 327 -4.33 9.98 6.22
C PHE A 327 -2.83 9.65 6.10
N SER A 328 -2.45 8.53 5.48
CA SER A 328 -1.04 8.22 5.22
C SER A 328 -0.49 9.07 4.07
N TRP A 329 0.76 9.53 4.18
CA TRP A 329 1.48 10.25 3.11
C TRP A 329 1.61 9.38 1.85
N ARG A 330 1.94 8.11 2.06
CA ARG A 330 2.12 7.09 1.01
C ARG A 330 1.07 6.00 1.19
N THR A 331 0.35 5.69 0.11
CA THR A 331 -0.75 4.71 0.12
C THR A 331 -0.58 3.71 -1.02
N LEU A 332 -0.34 2.44 -0.67
CA LEU A 332 -0.36 1.34 -1.63
C LEU A 332 -1.72 0.63 -1.61
N THR A 333 -2.16 0.12 -2.75
CA THR A 333 -3.43 -0.63 -2.87
C THR A 333 -3.50 -1.81 -1.90
N SER A 334 -2.38 -2.51 -1.70
CA SER A 334 -2.28 -3.65 -0.78
C SER A 334 -2.53 -3.26 0.68
N TYR A 335 -2.27 -2.00 1.06
CA TYR A 335 -2.52 -1.53 2.42
C TYR A 335 -4.01 -1.57 2.72
N PHE A 336 -4.86 -1.20 1.75
CA PHE A 336 -6.31 -1.14 1.93
C PHE A 336 -6.99 -2.49 1.73
N ILE A 337 -6.50 -3.33 0.82
CA ILE A 337 -7.27 -4.50 0.37
C ILE A 337 -7.25 -5.67 1.37
N MET A 338 -6.24 -5.75 2.22
CA MET A 338 -6.12 -6.81 3.24
C MET A 338 -7.17 -6.69 4.34
N TRP A 339 -7.59 -5.48 4.72
CA TRP A 339 -8.54 -5.30 5.83
C TRP A 339 -9.96 -5.81 5.51
N PRO A 340 -10.53 -5.55 4.31
CA PRO A 340 -11.77 -6.20 3.88
C PRO A 340 -11.69 -7.73 3.89
N GLN A 341 -10.56 -8.31 3.49
CA GLN A 341 -10.37 -9.77 3.56
C GLN A 341 -10.42 -10.25 5.01
N LEU A 342 -9.73 -9.57 5.94
CA LEU A 342 -9.76 -9.90 7.37
C LEU A 342 -11.15 -9.70 8.00
N MET A 343 -11.95 -8.76 7.49
CA MET A 343 -13.30 -8.49 7.98
C MET A 343 -14.25 -9.69 7.90
N PHE A 344 -14.02 -10.62 6.95
CA PHE A 344 -14.77 -11.86 6.88
C PHE A 344 -14.66 -12.71 8.15
N LEU A 345 -13.54 -12.64 8.88
CA LEU A 345 -13.39 -13.32 10.18
C LEU A 345 -14.40 -12.83 11.21
N SER A 346 -14.69 -11.54 11.19
CA SER A 346 -15.69 -10.94 12.09
C SER A 346 -17.11 -11.27 11.66
N ILE A 347 -17.39 -11.37 10.35
CA ILE A 347 -18.70 -11.82 9.86
C ILE A 347 -19.07 -13.19 10.45
N PHE A 348 -18.12 -14.13 10.47
CA PHE A 348 -18.34 -15.47 11.05
C PHE A 348 -18.34 -15.50 12.58
N ASN A 349 -17.97 -14.39 13.24
CA ASN A 349 -17.94 -14.27 14.69
C ASN A 349 -19.10 -13.44 15.26
N ILE A 350 -19.79 -12.65 14.44
CA ILE A 350 -21.06 -12.03 14.82
C ILE A 350 -22.03 -13.16 15.17
N ASN A 351 -22.48 -13.18 16.42
CA ASN A 351 -23.50 -14.14 16.87
C ASN A 351 -24.73 -13.98 15.98
N SER A 352 -25.08 -15.08 15.32
CA SER A 352 -26.26 -15.40 14.51
C SER A 352 -27.37 -14.33 14.50
N TYR A 353 -27.91 -14.10 13.31
CA TYR A 353 -29.16 -13.43 12.88
C TYR A 353 -30.38 -13.35 13.84
N ASN A 354 -30.31 -13.91 15.05
CA ASN A 354 -31.28 -13.83 16.15
C ASN A 354 -30.92 -12.83 17.26
N THR A 355 -29.77 -12.13 17.19
CA THR A 355 -29.60 -10.94 18.02
C THR A 355 -30.25 -9.78 17.28
N GLU A 356 -31.30 -9.18 17.85
CA GLU A 356 -31.79 -7.88 17.41
C GLU A 356 -30.57 -6.99 17.18
N ILE A 357 -30.39 -6.48 15.95
CA ILE A 357 -29.31 -5.55 15.63
C ILE A 357 -29.34 -4.52 16.75
N PRO A 358 -28.31 -4.45 17.61
CA PRO A 358 -28.40 -3.66 18.81
C PRO A 358 -28.68 -2.23 18.37
N LYS A 359 -29.91 -1.75 18.62
CA LYS A 359 -30.30 -0.40 18.23
C LYS A 359 -29.26 0.51 18.85
N ILE A 360 -28.52 1.24 18.02
CA ILE A 360 -27.55 2.22 18.49
C ILE A 360 -28.38 3.35 19.08
N SER A 361 -28.76 3.21 20.35
CA SER A 361 -29.25 4.33 21.11
C SER A 361 -28.03 5.22 21.37
N LEU A 362 -27.96 6.32 20.63
CA LEU A 362 -27.06 7.45 20.91
C LEU A 362 -27.41 8.14 22.25
N SER A 363 -28.41 7.62 22.98
CA SER A 363 -28.78 8.04 24.33
C SER A 363 -27.62 8.01 25.33
N ILE A 364 -26.60 7.19 25.08
CA ILE A 364 -25.34 7.25 25.83
C ILE A 364 -24.49 8.37 25.22
N ASN A 365 -24.56 9.54 25.86
CA ASN A 365 -23.62 10.65 25.72
C ASN A 365 -23.38 11.16 24.27
N ARG A 366 -24.46 11.31 23.48
CA ARG A 366 -24.42 12.01 22.17
C ARG A 366 -23.62 13.32 22.21
N LYS A 367 -23.72 14.08 23.29
CA LYS A 367 -22.94 15.32 23.50
C LYS A 367 -21.44 15.04 23.54
N GLU A 368 -20.99 14.03 24.30
CA GLU A 368 -19.59 13.62 24.38
C GLU A 368 -19.06 13.26 22.98
N ILE A 369 -19.75 12.37 22.25
CA ILE A 369 -19.31 11.94 20.91
C ILE A 369 -19.26 13.13 19.95
N LEU A 370 -20.30 13.97 19.93
CA LEU A 370 -20.34 15.15 19.08
C LEU A 370 -19.25 16.14 19.45
N SER A 371 -18.96 16.33 20.75
CA SER A 371 -17.86 17.18 21.21
C SER A 371 -16.50 16.65 20.76
N VAL A 372 -16.23 15.35 20.92
CA VAL A 372 -14.95 14.76 20.48
C VAL A 372 -14.83 14.81 18.95
N LEU A 373 -15.90 14.49 18.22
CA LEU A 373 -15.92 14.60 16.75
C LEU A 373 -15.73 16.05 16.29
N PHE A 374 -16.35 17.01 16.97
CA PHE A 374 -16.20 18.43 16.69
C PHE A 374 -14.76 18.90 16.93
N VAL A 375 -14.14 18.48 18.04
CA VAL A 375 -12.72 18.77 18.33
C VAL A 375 -11.81 18.13 17.29
N LEU A 376 -12.08 16.89 16.87
CA LEU A 376 -11.35 16.22 15.80
C LEU A 376 -11.46 17.02 14.49
N LEU A 377 -12.68 17.34 14.07
CA LEU A 377 -12.95 18.04 12.82
C LEU A 377 -12.31 19.43 12.81
N ILE A 378 -12.46 20.21 13.87
CA ILE A 378 -11.80 21.52 13.99
C ILE A 378 -10.29 21.36 13.94
N SER A 379 -9.73 20.44 14.72
CA SER A 379 -8.28 20.22 14.72
C SER A 379 -7.75 19.84 13.33
N LEU A 380 -8.44 18.95 12.62
CA LEU A 380 -8.05 18.54 11.26
C LEU A 380 -8.22 19.68 10.24
N VAL A 381 -9.30 20.44 10.30
CA VAL A 381 -9.55 21.56 9.39
C VAL A 381 -8.53 22.67 9.65
N SER A 382 -8.34 23.09 10.90
CA SER A 382 -7.37 24.13 11.26
C SER A 382 -5.94 23.71 10.94
N ALA A 383 -5.54 22.47 11.22
CA ALA A 383 -4.22 21.97 10.85
C ALA A 383 -4.06 21.85 9.33
N GLY A 384 -5.10 21.42 8.62
CA GLY A 384 -5.10 21.31 7.16
C GLY A 384 -5.00 22.68 6.48
N GLU A 385 -5.76 23.67 6.96
CA GLU A 385 -5.70 25.05 6.49
C GLU A 385 -4.32 25.67 6.76
N PHE A 386 -3.82 25.53 7.99
CA PHE A 386 -2.47 26.02 8.33
C PHE A 386 -1.40 25.36 7.45
N SER A 387 -1.48 24.05 7.26
CA SER A 387 -0.58 23.28 6.41
C SER A 387 -0.68 23.69 4.94
N HIS A 388 -1.89 23.98 4.44
CA HIS A 388 -2.11 24.45 3.08
C HIS A 388 -1.52 25.84 2.85
N ILE A 389 -1.78 26.77 3.78
CA ILE A 389 -1.20 28.13 3.73
C ILE A 389 0.32 28.04 3.74
N GLN A 390 0.89 27.21 4.63
CA GLN A 390 2.33 26.97 4.67
C GLN A 390 2.83 26.42 3.33
N TYR A 391 2.18 25.41 2.77
CA TYR A 391 2.57 24.80 1.51
C TYR A 391 2.59 25.82 0.36
N VAL A 392 1.51 26.59 0.20
CA VAL A 392 1.40 27.60 -0.87
C VAL A 392 2.41 28.74 -0.68
N ASP A 393 2.62 29.18 0.57
CA ASP A 393 3.61 30.22 0.88
C ASP A 393 5.06 29.74 0.69
N GLN A 394 5.33 28.44 0.78
CA GLN A 394 6.67 27.88 0.61
C GLN A 394 6.91 27.27 -0.78
N ASP A 395 5.87 26.98 -1.56
CA ASP A 395 5.98 26.39 -2.90
C ASP A 395 6.86 27.26 -3.83
N PRO A 396 8.03 26.77 -4.24
CA PRO A 396 8.97 27.57 -4.99
C PRO A 396 8.77 27.51 -6.51
N ILE A 397 7.99 26.56 -7.02
CA ILE A 397 8.04 26.18 -8.43
C ILE A 397 6.71 26.31 -9.15
N GLN A 398 6.75 26.80 -10.38
CA GLN A 398 5.61 26.81 -11.27
C GLN A 398 6.03 26.36 -12.68
N ILE A 399 5.38 25.33 -13.23
CA ILE A 399 5.55 24.97 -14.64
C ILE A 399 4.82 26.03 -15.49
N ILE A 400 5.56 26.75 -16.33
CA ILE A 400 5.00 27.72 -17.27
C ILE A 400 4.53 27.01 -18.53
N ASN A 401 5.35 26.08 -19.04
CA ASN A 401 5.10 25.42 -20.31
C ASN A 401 5.83 24.08 -20.41
N VAL A 402 5.28 23.18 -21.22
CA VAL A 402 5.92 21.93 -21.64
C VAL A 402 5.99 21.91 -23.17
N ILE A 403 7.20 21.72 -23.70
CA ILE A 403 7.49 21.72 -25.13
C ILE A 403 7.86 20.28 -25.53
N ILE A 404 7.12 19.73 -26.48
CA ILE A 404 7.44 18.45 -27.13
C ILE A 404 8.40 18.76 -28.29
N PRO A 405 9.55 18.09 -28.41
CA PRO A 405 10.49 18.35 -29.51
C PRO A 405 9.87 18.03 -30.87
N GLU A 406 10.29 18.76 -31.91
CA GLU A 406 9.76 18.55 -33.27
C GLU A 406 9.94 17.11 -33.80
N SER A 407 11.02 16.44 -33.40
CA SER A 407 11.27 15.04 -33.73
C SER A 407 10.19 14.09 -33.17
N GLU A 408 9.53 14.47 -32.08
CA GLU A 408 8.48 13.66 -31.44
C GLU A 408 7.06 14.03 -31.92
N HIS A 409 6.87 15.16 -32.62
CA HIS A 409 5.54 15.62 -33.05
C HIS A 409 4.84 14.66 -34.02
N ASN A 410 5.60 13.89 -34.81
CA ASN A 410 5.07 12.86 -35.70
C ASN A 410 5.35 11.44 -35.20
N SER A 411 6.00 11.30 -34.03
CA SER A 411 6.23 10.02 -33.40
C SER A 411 4.94 9.49 -32.76
N THR A 412 4.79 8.17 -32.78
CA THR A 412 3.75 7.46 -32.02
C THR A 412 4.03 7.52 -30.51
N TYR A 413 5.30 7.71 -30.14
CA TYR A 413 5.77 7.63 -28.75
C TYR A 413 6.54 8.89 -28.39
N ILE A 414 6.28 9.47 -27.22
CA ILE A 414 7.09 10.57 -26.67
C ILE A 414 8.00 10.00 -25.60
N ASN A 415 9.30 10.21 -25.74
CA ASN A 415 10.32 9.79 -24.77
C ASN A 415 11.21 10.95 -24.28
N GLN A 416 10.94 12.18 -24.73
CA GLN A 416 11.67 13.39 -24.35
C GLN A 416 10.78 14.64 -24.43
N ILE A 417 10.98 15.58 -23.50
CA ILE A 417 10.29 16.87 -23.41
C ILE A 417 11.21 17.95 -22.83
N TYR A 418 10.90 19.21 -23.11
CA TYR A 418 11.46 20.36 -22.40
C TYR A 418 10.41 20.98 -21.49
N ILE A 419 10.76 21.27 -20.25
CA ILE A 419 9.85 21.82 -19.24
C ILE A 419 10.39 23.18 -18.83
N VAL A 420 9.59 24.22 -19.03
CA VAL A 420 9.93 25.59 -18.61
C VAL A 420 9.36 25.81 -17.22
N VAL A 421 10.23 25.98 -16.23
CA VAL A 421 9.86 26.14 -14.82
C VAL A 421 10.28 27.51 -14.34
N LYS A 422 9.39 28.20 -13.64
CA LYS A 422 9.64 29.46 -12.95
C LYS A 422 9.91 29.19 -11.48
N ASN A 423 10.99 29.76 -10.97
CA ASN A 423 11.19 29.96 -9.55
C ASN A 423 10.50 31.26 -9.14
N ILE A 424 9.54 31.17 -8.23
CA ILE A 424 8.76 32.32 -7.74
C ILE A 424 9.25 32.86 -6.39
N LYS A 425 10.35 32.31 -5.86
CA LYS A 425 10.93 32.69 -4.57
C LYS A 425 12.25 33.44 -4.75
N ASN A 426 12.68 34.03 -3.64
CA ASN A 426 13.90 34.83 -3.54
C ASN A 426 15.16 33.99 -3.26
N GLU A 427 15.05 32.67 -3.28
CA GLU A 427 16.16 31.73 -3.09
C GLU A 427 16.33 30.83 -4.31
N THR A 428 17.52 30.27 -4.50
CA THR A 428 17.77 29.31 -5.59
C THR A 428 17.03 28.01 -5.31
N VAL A 429 16.41 27.46 -6.34
CA VAL A 429 15.55 26.28 -6.22
C VAL A 429 16.10 25.14 -7.03
N ASN A 430 16.16 23.97 -6.40
CA ASN A 430 16.64 22.75 -7.01
C ASN A 430 15.48 21.86 -7.40
N ILE A 431 15.49 21.43 -8.66
CA ILE A 431 14.56 20.42 -9.15
C ILE A 431 15.05 19.05 -8.71
N THR A 432 14.21 18.35 -7.96
CA THR A 432 14.56 17.05 -7.38
C THR A 432 14.07 15.90 -8.22
N LEU A 433 12.89 16.01 -8.84
CA LEU A 433 12.29 14.91 -9.59
C LEU A 433 11.36 15.41 -10.70
N VAL A 434 11.29 14.64 -11.80
CA VAL A 434 10.33 14.86 -12.89
C VAL A 434 9.52 13.58 -13.11
N ARG A 435 8.19 13.69 -13.06
CA ARG A 435 7.28 12.63 -13.49
C ARG A 435 6.59 13.01 -14.79
N VAL A 436 6.45 12.04 -15.67
CA VAL A 436 5.67 12.18 -16.90
C VAL A 436 4.72 10.99 -16.95
N SER A 437 3.45 11.24 -16.67
CA SER A 437 2.46 10.19 -16.41
C SER A 437 1.28 10.29 -17.37
N ILE A 438 0.84 9.14 -17.88
CA ILE A 438 -0.49 9.02 -18.51
C ILE A 438 -1.51 8.97 -17.36
N PRO A 439 -2.76 9.45 -17.56
CA PRO A 439 -3.83 9.21 -16.59
C PRO A 439 -3.81 7.75 -16.11
N ASN A 440 -3.68 7.56 -14.79
CA ASN A 440 -3.59 6.26 -14.08
C ASN A 440 -2.22 5.55 -14.04
N CYS A 441 -1.12 6.15 -14.52
CA CYS A 441 0.24 5.57 -14.42
C CYS A 441 1.16 6.46 -13.58
N LEU A 442 1.08 6.33 -12.25
CA LEU A 442 1.60 7.35 -11.32
C LEU A 442 3.09 7.25 -10.97
N ASN A 443 3.79 6.19 -11.37
CA ASN A 443 5.19 5.93 -10.98
C ASN A 443 6.23 6.18 -12.11
N MET A 444 5.84 6.89 -13.16
CA MET A 444 6.72 7.16 -14.30
C MET A 444 7.67 8.34 -14.01
N VAL A 445 8.82 8.04 -13.41
CA VAL A 445 9.91 9.01 -13.19
C VAL A 445 10.82 9.02 -14.41
N TRP A 446 11.10 10.21 -14.95
CA TRP A 446 12.00 10.41 -16.08
C TRP A 446 13.36 10.93 -15.61
N ASN A 447 14.42 10.63 -16.38
CA ASN A 447 15.70 11.29 -16.21
C ASN A 447 15.57 12.75 -16.63
N PHE A 448 16.38 13.64 -16.05
CA PHE A 448 16.33 15.05 -16.41
C PHE A 448 17.68 15.75 -16.19
N THR A 449 17.88 16.87 -16.89
CA THR A 449 19.02 17.76 -16.62
C THR A 449 18.83 18.43 -15.27
N LYS A 450 19.75 18.22 -14.33
CA LYS A 450 19.75 18.96 -13.06
C LYS A 450 19.94 20.44 -13.35
N VAL A 451 18.98 21.24 -12.91
CA VAL A 451 19.00 22.70 -13.05
C VAL A 451 18.72 23.29 -11.68
N GLU A 452 19.65 24.13 -11.22
CA GLU A 452 19.39 25.07 -10.14
C GLU A 452 18.79 26.31 -10.79
N ILE A 453 17.58 26.70 -10.38
CA ILE A 453 16.87 27.84 -10.94
C ILE A 453 17.09 29.03 -10.00
N PRO A 454 17.82 30.09 -10.44
CA PRO A 454 18.04 31.27 -9.62
C PRO A 454 16.73 31.94 -9.16
N PRO A 455 16.78 32.77 -8.10
CA PRO A 455 15.63 33.53 -7.62
C PRO A 455 14.87 34.26 -8.72
N ASN A 456 13.54 34.21 -8.69
CA ASN A 456 12.65 34.94 -9.61
C ASN A 456 12.93 34.73 -11.11
N SER A 457 13.54 33.60 -11.47
CA SER A 457 13.97 33.32 -12.84
C SER A 457 13.30 32.08 -13.42
N THR A 458 13.51 31.84 -14.71
CA THR A 458 13.01 30.65 -15.41
C THR A 458 14.15 29.74 -15.82
N GLY A 459 14.02 28.45 -15.55
CA GLY A 459 14.91 27.39 -16.02
C GLY A 459 14.22 26.51 -17.06
N VAL A 460 15.00 25.90 -17.94
CA VAL A 460 14.53 24.88 -18.87
C VAL A 460 15.11 23.54 -18.47
N ILE A 461 14.24 22.57 -18.20
CA ILE A 461 14.60 21.21 -17.83
C ILE A 461 14.39 20.33 -19.06
N PHE A 462 15.43 19.65 -19.51
CA PHE A 462 15.29 18.57 -20.49
C PHE A 462 15.01 17.27 -19.73
N ALA A 463 13.84 16.68 -19.94
CA ALA A 463 13.44 15.41 -19.32
C ALA A 463 13.27 14.33 -20.38
N TYR A 464 13.74 13.12 -20.11
CA TYR A 464 13.78 12.03 -21.07
C TYR A 464 13.75 10.64 -20.40
N THR A 465 13.40 9.63 -21.17
CA THR A 465 13.54 8.23 -20.78
C THR A 465 14.09 7.40 -21.93
N GLN A 466 14.93 6.43 -21.59
CA GLN A 466 15.43 5.41 -22.53
C GLN A 466 14.68 4.08 -22.36
N ASN A 467 13.81 3.98 -21.36
CA ASN A 467 13.02 2.78 -21.12
C ASN A 467 11.75 2.83 -21.98
N PRO A 468 11.58 1.92 -22.98
CA PRO A 468 10.39 1.92 -23.83
C PRO A 468 9.08 1.71 -23.07
N ALA A 469 9.12 1.08 -21.88
CA ALA A 469 7.95 0.93 -21.02
C ALA A 469 7.46 2.27 -20.44
N LEU A 470 8.33 3.28 -20.42
CA LEU A 470 8.03 4.62 -19.92
C LEU A 470 7.67 5.62 -21.04
N TYR A 471 7.59 5.16 -22.29
CA TYR A 471 7.22 6.01 -23.42
C TYR A 471 5.74 6.38 -23.35
N ILE A 472 5.44 7.65 -23.64
CA ILE A 472 4.06 8.13 -23.66
C ILE A 472 3.46 7.86 -25.03
N ASN A 473 2.41 7.03 -25.06
CA ASN A 473 1.58 6.76 -26.23
C ASN A 473 0.13 7.20 -25.95
N SER A 474 -0.05 8.47 -25.61
CA SER A 474 -1.36 9.04 -25.27
C SER A 474 -1.49 10.44 -25.86
N THR A 475 -2.73 10.82 -26.17
CA THR A 475 -3.08 12.19 -26.60
C THR A 475 -3.07 13.18 -25.44
N SER A 476 -3.13 12.70 -24.20
CA SER A 476 -2.99 13.53 -23.01
C SER A 476 -2.15 12.85 -21.93
N PHE A 477 -1.30 13.64 -21.29
CA PHE A 477 -0.44 13.21 -20.20
C PHE A 477 -0.18 14.38 -19.24
N THR A 478 0.27 14.07 -18.03
CA THR A 478 0.61 15.05 -16.99
C THR A 478 2.10 15.03 -16.73
N VAL A 479 2.70 16.21 -16.73
CA VAL A 479 4.08 16.44 -16.31
C VAL A 479 4.05 17.03 -14.91
N GLN A 480 4.82 16.44 -14.01
CA GLN A 480 5.00 16.97 -12.66
C GLN A 480 6.47 17.23 -12.42
N VAL A 481 6.77 18.38 -11.83
CA VAL A 481 8.11 18.76 -11.39
C VAL A 481 8.09 18.93 -9.88
N TYR A 482 9.10 18.38 -9.22
CA TYR A 482 9.23 18.38 -7.78
C TYR A 482 10.39 19.28 -7.36
N SER A 483 10.18 20.01 -6.27
CA SER A 483 11.24 20.58 -5.45
C SER A 483 10.98 20.16 -4.01
N ASN A 484 11.70 19.14 -3.54
CA ASN A 484 11.40 18.47 -2.27
C ASN A 484 9.94 17.95 -2.23
N CYS A 485 9.10 18.38 -1.28
CA CYS A 485 7.68 18.01 -1.18
C CYS A 485 6.75 18.84 -2.09
N TYR A 486 7.25 19.92 -2.70
CA TYR A 486 6.44 20.80 -3.54
C TYR A 486 6.29 20.23 -4.94
N ILE A 487 5.07 20.24 -5.47
CA ILE A 487 4.69 19.59 -6.72
C ILE A 487 4.00 20.62 -7.61
N SER A 488 4.62 20.94 -8.74
CA SER A 488 3.96 21.68 -9.81
C SER A 488 3.53 20.70 -10.89
N SER A 489 2.26 20.77 -11.32
CA SER A 489 1.67 19.87 -12.32
C SER A 489 1.25 20.64 -13.57
N TYR A 490 1.46 20.05 -14.74
CA TYR A 490 1.08 20.60 -16.04
C TYR A 490 0.47 19.51 -16.92
N LYS A 491 -0.77 19.69 -17.38
CA LYS A 491 -1.44 18.77 -18.28
C LYS A 491 -1.12 19.14 -19.73
N VAL A 492 -0.62 18.17 -20.47
CA VAL A 492 -0.33 18.30 -21.91
C VAL A 492 -1.45 17.61 -22.68
N ILE A 493 -1.96 18.28 -23.71
CA ILE A 493 -2.95 17.75 -24.66
C ILE A 493 -2.38 17.92 -26.07
N ARG A 494 -2.24 16.81 -26.80
CA ARG A 494 -1.82 16.78 -28.21
C ARG A 494 -3.08 16.85 -29.08
N ASN A 495 -3.29 17.98 -29.73
CA ASN A 495 -4.25 18.07 -30.82
C ASN A 495 -3.62 17.46 -32.07
N PHE A 496 -4.16 16.34 -32.55
CA PHE A 496 -3.75 15.69 -33.80
C PHE A 496 -4.34 16.37 -35.04
N THR A 497 -5.27 17.30 -34.84
CA THR A 497 -5.97 18.03 -35.88
C THR A 497 -5.46 19.48 -35.88
N GLU A 498 -4.73 19.81 -36.95
CA GLU A 498 -4.21 21.13 -37.34
C GLU A 498 -2.89 21.60 -36.72
N TYR A 499 -1.98 21.99 -37.63
CA TYR A 499 -0.83 22.85 -37.37
C TYR A 499 -1.30 24.20 -36.81
N ASN A 500 -1.62 24.24 -35.52
CA ASN A 500 -1.72 25.44 -34.71
C ASN A 500 -1.57 25.03 -33.25
N ASN A 501 -0.40 25.30 -32.68
CA ASN A 501 -0.09 25.15 -31.27
C ASN A 501 -1.04 26.00 -30.42
N THR A 502 -2.20 25.45 -30.08
CA THR A 502 -3.05 25.95 -29.00
C THR A 502 -3.11 24.87 -27.93
N LEU A 503 -2.17 24.99 -26.98
CA LEU A 503 -2.15 24.23 -25.74
C LEU A 503 -3.32 24.74 -24.89
N ILE A 504 -4.30 23.89 -24.62
CA ILE A 504 -5.40 24.24 -23.71
C ILE A 504 -4.89 24.06 -22.28
N TYR A 505 -4.89 25.17 -21.54
CA TYR A 505 -4.41 25.33 -20.18
C TYR A 505 -5.49 24.99 -19.15
N GLU A 506 -5.17 24.13 -18.19
CA GLU A 506 -5.88 24.03 -16.91
C GLU A 506 -4.81 24.10 -15.81
N SER A 507 -4.52 25.29 -15.27
CA SER A 507 -3.83 25.38 -13.99
C SER A 507 -4.81 25.05 -12.87
N SER A 508 -4.40 24.18 -11.96
CA SER A 508 -5.11 23.90 -10.70
C SER A 508 -5.02 25.04 -9.66
N ILE A 509 -4.34 26.15 -9.95
CA ILE A 509 -4.28 27.31 -9.06
C ILE A 509 -5.25 28.38 -9.57
N SER A 510 -6.54 28.25 -9.21
CA SER A 510 -7.42 29.41 -9.26
C SER A 510 -7.03 30.35 -8.12
N ALA A 511 -6.29 31.41 -8.45
CA ALA A 511 -6.15 32.56 -7.58
C ALA A 511 -7.56 33.11 -7.27
N SER A 512 -8.03 32.92 -6.04
CA SER A 512 -9.15 33.68 -5.51
C SER A 512 -8.68 35.13 -5.31
N GLY A 513 -8.90 35.96 -6.32
CA GLY A 513 -8.88 37.40 -6.19
C GLY A 513 -10.18 37.89 -5.54
N THR A 514 -10.02 38.90 -4.68
CA THR A 514 -10.97 39.69 -3.87
C THR A 514 -11.59 39.02 -2.67
#